data_AF-A0A1G1JY86-F1
#
_entry.id   AF-A0A1G1JY86-F1
#
_cell.length_a   1.000
_cell.length_b   1.000
_cell.length_c   1.000
_cell.angle_alpha   90.00
_cell.angle_beta   90.00
_cell.angle_gamma   90.00
#
_symmetry.space_group_name_H-M   'P 1'
#
loop_
_entity.id
_entity.type
_entity.pdbx_description
1 polymer ?
#
loop_
_entity_poly.entity_id
_entity_poly.type
_entity_poly.pdbx_seq_one_letter_code
_entity_poly.pdbx_strand_id
1 'polypeptide(L)'
;MSENKSSNQIILLIIILAIIGGPAFLYRLGDALSSLLWVAVIIAVVYMGYALMLDHLSSILGFFIYVALVIVFFGAFWLAAPYLTKAVVFFTKAIFNESNIESSVKKPANDYLQKKPLFYSPPKHFYVGAEKWVVREVMGDPTEDHGNAWHYGRDIVAFDSLGYVVGYDNQSGNLRIGGWSVVDVEAVLTRGSFEIGSSKSDLIIIQGPPDSIIGDTWSYGPDTVTFDDNGKVMRFVNNTGKLKVK
;
A
#
# COMPACT_ATOMS: atom_id res chain seq x y z
N MET A 1 24.64 -4.90 -31.15
CA MET A 1 23.28 -4.29 -31.05
C MET A 1 22.25 -5.23 -30.40
N SER A 2 22.65 -6.05 -29.40
CA SER A 2 21.75 -6.95 -28.65
C SER A 2 21.66 -6.67 -27.15
N GLU A 3 22.46 -5.73 -26.63
CA GLU A 3 22.61 -5.46 -25.20
C GLU A 3 21.42 -4.70 -24.58
N ASN A 4 20.71 -3.90 -25.38
CA ASN A 4 19.59 -3.08 -24.92
C ASN A 4 18.32 -3.91 -24.57
N LYS A 5 18.16 -5.09 -25.19
CA LYS A 5 16.96 -5.92 -24.96
C LYS A 5 16.95 -6.59 -23.58
N SER A 6 18.13 -6.85 -23.00
CA SER A 6 18.28 -7.46 -21.68
C SER A 6 17.93 -6.48 -20.54
N SER A 7 18.46 -5.25 -20.62
CA SER A 7 18.25 -4.24 -19.58
C SER A 7 16.77 -3.84 -19.44
N ASN A 8 16.05 -3.70 -20.55
CA ASN A 8 14.64 -3.32 -20.52
C ASN A 8 13.75 -4.44 -19.95
N GLN A 9 14.13 -5.71 -20.11
CA GLN A 9 13.40 -6.84 -19.52
C GLN A 9 13.60 -6.91 -18.00
N ILE A 10 14.81 -6.62 -17.51
CA ILE A 10 15.11 -6.57 -16.07
C ILE A 10 14.36 -5.42 -15.39
N ILE A 11 14.33 -4.24 -16.02
CA ILE A 11 13.59 -3.07 -15.51
C ILE A 11 12.09 -3.38 -15.46
N LEU A 12 11.52 -4.01 -16.48
CA LEU A 12 10.11 -4.43 -16.47
C LEU A 12 9.82 -5.43 -15.36
N LEU A 13 10.70 -6.40 -15.13
CA LEU A 13 10.54 -7.41 -14.08
C LEU A 13 10.56 -6.77 -12.68
N ILE A 14 11.46 -5.80 -12.45
CA ILE A 14 11.55 -5.06 -11.18
C ILE A 14 10.28 -4.24 -10.96
N ILE A 15 9.73 -3.59 -11.99
CA ILE A 15 8.48 -2.83 -11.91
C ILE A 15 7.30 -3.75 -11.61
N ILE A 16 7.21 -4.92 -12.27
CA ILE A 16 6.15 -5.91 -12.02
C ILE A 16 6.22 -6.45 -10.58
N LEU A 17 7.42 -6.77 -10.10
CA LEU A 17 7.63 -7.23 -8.72
C LEU A 17 7.33 -6.13 -7.68
N ALA A 18 7.60 -4.86 -8.01
CA ALA A 18 7.26 -3.72 -7.17
C ALA A 18 5.74 -3.48 -7.07
N ILE A 19 5.00 -3.75 -8.14
CA ILE A 19 3.53 -3.64 -8.17
C ILE A 19 2.88 -4.79 -7.36
N ILE A 20 3.43 -6.00 -7.43
CA ILE A 20 2.88 -7.18 -6.72
C ILE A 20 3.25 -7.18 -5.24
N GLY A 21 4.47 -6.76 -4.87
CA GLY A 21 4.99 -6.81 -3.50
C GLY A 21 4.72 -5.57 -2.64
N GLY A 22 4.21 -4.49 -3.24
CA GLY A 22 4.00 -3.20 -2.58
C GLY A 22 5.30 -2.50 -2.14
N PRO A 23 5.19 -1.30 -1.51
CA PRO A 23 6.35 -0.48 -1.12
C PRO A 23 7.36 -1.20 -0.21
N ALA A 24 6.88 -2.12 0.63
CA ALA A 24 7.71 -2.90 1.55
C ALA A 24 8.71 -3.83 0.82
N PHE A 25 8.39 -4.28 -0.40
CA PHE A 25 9.28 -5.09 -1.22
C PHE A 25 10.48 -4.28 -1.74
N LEU A 26 10.28 -3.02 -2.12
CA LEU A 26 11.36 -2.15 -2.61
C LEU A 26 12.36 -1.79 -1.51
N TYR A 27 11.89 -1.59 -0.27
CA TYR A 27 12.77 -1.41 0.90
C TYR A 27 13.60 -2.66 1.17
N ARG A 28 12.97 -3.85 1.18
CA ARG A 28 13.69 -5.12 1.38
C ARG A 28 14.64 -5.45 0.24
N LEU A 29 14.30 -5.08 -1.00
CA LEU A 29 15.16 -5.25 -2.17
C LEU A 29 16.36 -4.29 -2.12
N GLY A 30 16.18 -3.05 -1.66
CA GLY A 30 17.26 -2.11 -1.42
C GLY A 30 18.25 -2.60 -0.37
N ASP A 31 17.74 -3.11 0.76
CA ASP A 31 18.57 -3.74 1.81
C ASP A 31 19.29 -4.99 1.29
N ALA A 32 18.60 -5.83 0.50
CA ALA A 32 19.18 -7.02 -0.11
C ALA A 32 20.26 -6.69 -1.15
N LEU A 33 20.02 -5.72 -2.03
CA LEU A 33 21.00 -5.27 -3.03
C LEU A 33 22.20 -4.58 -2.38
N SER A 34 21.98 -3.78 -1.32
CA SER A 34 23.08 -3.24 -0.50
C SER A 34 23.90 -4.38 0.09
N SER A 35 23.25 -5.38 0.69
CA SER A 35 23.93 -6.54 1.26
C SER A 35 24.72 -7.34 0.22
N LEU A 36 24.21 -7.48 -1.01
CA LEU A 36 24.91 -8.15 -2.11
C LEU A 36 26.09 -7.34 -2.64
N LEU A 37 25.97 -6.02 -2.71
CA LEU A 37 27.08 -5.14 -3.08
C LEU A 37 28.20 -5.23 -2.03
N TRP A 38 27.85 -5.31 -0.74
CA TRP A 38 28.80 -5.52 0.35
C TRP A 38 29.44 -6.91 0.30
N VAL A 39 28.68 -7.96 -0.03
CA VAL A 39 29.24 -9.31 -0.25
C VAL A 39 30.23 -9.30 -1.42
N ALA A 40 29.91 -8.61 -2.52
CA ALA A 40 30.83 -8.48 -3.65
C ALA A 40 32.10 -7.69 -3.30
N VAL A 41 31.99 -6.62 -2.50
CA VAL A 41 33.15 -5.85 -2.00
C VAL A 41 34.00 -6.70 -1.05
N ILE A 42 33.38 -7.46 -0.15
CA ILE A 42 34.11 -8.38 0.75
C ILE A 42 34.82 -9.46 -0.06
N ILE A 43 34.17 -10.06 -1.04
CA ILE A 43 34.78 -11.04 -1.95
C ILE A 43 35.95 -10.41 -2.70
N ALA A 44 35.81 -9.19 -3.22
CA ALA A 44 36.90 -8.50 -3.92
C ALA A 44 38.09 -8.17 -3.01
N VAL A 45 37.84 -7.72 -1.77
CA VAL A 45 38.89 -7.45 -0.77
C VAL A 45 39.59 -8.74 -0.34
N VAL A 46 38.84 -9.82 -0.10
CA VAL A 46 39.41 -11.14 0.23
C VAL A 46 40.23 -11.67 -0.94
N TYR A 47 39.74 -11.53 -2.18
CA TYR A 47 40.45 -11.98 -3.37
C TYR A 47 41.71 -11.15 -3.65
N MET A 48 41.66 -9.83 -3.45
CA MET A 48 42.81 -8.95 -3.57
C MET A 48 43.85 -9.22 -2.48
N GLY A 49 43.43 -9.51 -1.25
CA GLY A 49 44.30 -9.94 -0.16
C GLY A 49 44.94 -11.30 -0.41
N TYR A 50 44.18 -12.25 -0.96
CA TYR A 50 44.69 -13.56 -1.37
C TYR A 50 45.72 -13.43 -2.50
N ALA A 51 45.47 -12.57 -3.49
CA ALA A 51 46.43 -12.29 -4.57
C ALA A 51 47.73 -11.67 -4.04
N LEU A 52 47.65 -10.70 -3.14
CA LEU A 52 48.81 -10.09 -2.48
C LEU A 52 49.56 -11.08 -1.57
N MET A 53 48.86 -12.04 -0.97
CA MET A 53 49.45 -13.09 -0.14
C MET A 53 50.22 -14.13 -0.98
N LEU A 54 49.78 -14.40 -2.22
CA LEU A 54 50.48 -15.26 -3.17
C LEU A 54 51.81 -14.64 -3.65
N ASP A 55 51.89 -13.31 -3.75
CA ASP A 55 53.10 -12.60 -4.21
C ASP A 55 54.16 -12.37 -3.10
N HIS A 56 53.79 -12.45 -1.81
CA HIS A 56 54.67 -12.11 -0.68
C HIS A 56 54.95 -13.27 0.31
N LEU A 57 54.87 -14.52 -0.14
CA LEU A 57 54.90 -15.73 0.68
C LEU A 57 56.22 -16.06 1.41
N SER A 58 57.10 -15.09 1.71
CA SER A 58 58.37 -15.37 2.41
C SER A 58 58.45 -14.93 3.87
N SER A 59 57.43 -14.27 4.45
CA SER A 59 57.50 -13.90 5.88
C SER A 59 56.18 -13.95 6.65
N ILE A 60 56.23 -14.59 7.82
CA ILE A 60 55.19 -14.57 8.87
C ILE A 60 54.77 -13.13 9.22
N LEU A 61 55.71 -12.19 9.11
CA LEU A 61 55.47 -10.77 9.37
C LEU A 61 54.46 -10.16 8.38
N GLY A 62 54.50 -10.55 7.10
CA GLY A 62 53.53 -10.09 6.09
C GLY A 62 52.10 -10.51 6.40
N PHE A 63 51.91 -11.74 6.92
CA PHE A 63 50.60 -12.23 7.33
C PHE A 63 50.02 -11.42 8.51
N PHE A 64 50.82 -11.14 9.54
CA PHE A 64 50.36 -10.35 10.68
C PHE A 64 50.05 -8.90 10.30
N ILE A 65 50.83 -8.30 9.39
CA ILE A 65 50.54 -6.96 8.86
C ILE A 65 49.21 -6.97 8.11
N TYR A 66 48.95 -7.98 7.28
CA TYR A 66 47.67 -8.11 6.57
C TYR A 66 46.49 -8.24 7.54
N VAL A 67 46.58 -9.13 8.52
CA VAL A 67 45.52 -9.31 9.54
C VAL A 67 45.28 -8.01 10.33
N ALA A 68 46.34 -7.30 10.71
CA ALA A 68 46.22 -6.02 11.40
C ALA A 68 45.51 -4.97 10.54
N LEU A 69 45.82 -4.88 9.25
CA LEU A 69 45.15 -3.97 8.32
C LEU A 69 43.66 -4.32 8.15
N VAL A 70 43.31 -5.60 8.05
CA VAL A 70 41.91 -6.05 7.99
C VAL A 70 41.15 -5.66 9.27
N ILE A 71 41.76 -5.86 10.45
CA ILE A 71 41.14 -5.50 11.73
C ILE A 71 40.94 -3.98 11.85
N VAL A 72 41.95 -3.18 11.48
CA VAL A 72 41.83 -1.71 11.51
C VAL A 72 40.74 -1.24 10.54
N PHE A 73 40.68 -1.84 9.34
CA PHE A 73 39.67 -1.50 8.35
C PHE A 73 38.26 -1.87 8.83
N PHE A 74 38.06 -3.07 9.40
CA PHE A 74 36.79 -3.49 9.98
C PHE A 74 36.39 -2.67 11.21
N GLY A 75 37.35 -2.30 12.07
CA GLY A 75 37.10 -1.46 13.24
C GLY A 75 36.70 -0.02 12.87
N ALA A 76 37.42 0.59 11.93
CA ALA A 76 37.07 1.91 11.38
C ALA A 76 35.70 1.87 10.68
N PHE A 77 35.40 0.77 9.98
CA PHE A 77 34.10 0.56 9.34
C PHE A 77 32.96 0.40 10.36
N TRP A 78 33.14 -0.35 11.45
CA TRP A 78 32.12 -0.50 12.48
C TRP A 78 31.78 0.83 13.17
N LEU A 79 32.78 1.69 13.35
CA LEU A 79 32.61 3.03 13.87
C LEU A 79 31.95 3.98 12.85
N ALA A 80 32.22 3.80 11.56
CA ALA A 80 31.68 4.63 10.48
C ALA A 80 30.29 4.19 9.97
N ALA A 81 29.91 2.92 10.16
CA ALA A 81 28.62 2.34 9.74
C ALA A 81 27.38 3.15 10.17
N PRO A 82 27.27 3.66 11.42
CA PRO A 82 26.15 4.51 11.81
C PRO A 82 26.13 5.88 11.10
N TYR A 83 27.28 6.36 10.61
CA TYR A 83 27.36 7.62 9.84
C TYR A 83 27.04 7.41 8.37
N LEU A 84 27.47 6.28 7.79
CA LEU A 84 27.12 5.86 6.43
C LEU A 84 25.62 5.61 6.26
N THR A 85 24.97 4.96 7.24
CA THR A 85 23.52 4.79 7.23
C THR A 85 22.78 6.13 7.29
N LYS A 86 23.24 7.08 8.12
CA LYS A 86 22.69 8.45 8.14
C LYS A 86 22.91 9.19 6.82
N ALA A 87 24.08 9.04 6.21
CA ALA A 87 24.39 9.65 4.92
C ALA A 87 23.53 9.05 3.79
N VAL A 88 23.35 7.73 3.75
CA VAL A 88 22.48 7.07 2.78
C VAL A 88 21.03 7.52 2.95
N VAL A 89 20.53 7.60 4.18
CA VAL A 89 19.19 8.15 4.46
C VAL A 89 19.08 9.62 4.03
N PHE A 90 20.12 10.43 4.27
CA PHE A 90 20.15 11.83 3.85
C PHE A 90 20.19 11.97 2.31
N PHE A 91 20.98 11.15 1.63
CA PHE A 91 21.08 11.15 0.17
C PHE A 91 19.84 10.55 -0.51
N THR A 92 19.21 9.51 0.04
CA THR A 92 17.91 9.05 -0.46
C THR A 92 16.85 10.13 -0.28
N LYS A 93 16.83 10.84 0.86
CA LYS A 93 15.97 12.01 1.10
C LYS A 93 16.25 13.21 0.17
N ALA A 94 17.48 13.33 -0.33
CA ALA A 94 17.87 14.38 -1.27
C ALA A 94 17.61 14.02 -2.75
N ILE A 95 17.80 12.76 -3.14
CA ILE A 95 17.55 12.26 -4.51
C ILE A 95 16.05 12.06 -4.75
N PHE A 96 15.33 11.47 -3.78
CA PHE A 96 13.88 11.55 -3.72
C PHE A 96 13.54 12.93 -3.17
N ASN A 97 13.52 13.92 -4.06
CA ASN A 97 13.23 15.31 -3.75
C ASN A 97 11.99 15.45 -2.85
N GLU A 98 12.21 15.42 -1.54
CA GLU A 98 11.18 15.73 -0.57
C GLU A 98 10.89 17.23 -0.57
N SER A 99 11.60 18.11 -1.26
CA SER A 99 11.05 19.47 -1.42
C SER A 99 9.80 19.51 -2.34
N ASN A 100 9.55 18.45 -3.12
CA ASN A 100 8.24 18.22 -3.77
C ASN A 100 7.31 17.29 -2.97
N ILE A 101 7.75 16.71 -1.84
CA ILE A 101 6.95 15.81 -0.99
C ILE A 101 6.78 16.29 0.47
N GLU A 102 7.77 16.85 1.15
CA GLU A 102 7.69 17.65 2.40
C GLU A 102 7.08 19.06 2.21
N SER A 103 6.94 19.59 0.98
CA SER A 103 5.96 20.68 0.73
C SER A 103 4.51 20.15 0.72
N SER A 104 4.32 18.83 0.57
CA SER A 104 3.02 18.16 0.68
C SER A 104 2.86 17.28 1.94
N VAL A 105 3.87 17.18 2.81
CA VAL A 105 3.83 16.46 4.09
C VAL A 105 4.60 17.24 5.16
N LYS A 106 4.16 18.47 5.45
CA LYS A 106 4.18 18.93 6.83
C LYS A 106 3.04 18.20 7.55
N LYS A 107 3.35 17.58 8.68
CA LYS A 107 2.35 17.13 9.68
C LYS A 107 1.24 18.19 9.76
N PRO A 108 -0.01 17.91 9.35
CA PRO A 108 -1.05 18.92 9.39
C PRO A 108 -1.55 19.01 10.83
N ALA A 109 -0.79 19.72 11.66
CA ALA A 109 -1.39 20.44 12.76
C ALA A 109 -2.04 21.69 12.12
N ASN A 110 -3.37 21.68 12.01
CA ASN A 110 -4.22 22.75 11.47
C ASN A 110 -4.12 23.07 9.97
N ASP A 111 -4.38 22.09 9.10
CA ASP A 111 -4.70 22.39 7.69
C ASP A 111 -5.94 21.66 7.15
N TYR A 112 -7.01 21.61 7.94
CA TYR A 112 -8.33 21.18 7.47
C TYR A 112 -9.06 22.26 6.62
N LEU A 113 -8.40 23.40 6.35
CA LEU A 113 -9.06 24.59 5.80
C LEU A 113 -8.47 25.13 4.48
N GLN A 114 -7.30 24.70 3.99
CA GLN A 114 -6.72 25.27 2.76
C GLN A 114 -6.88 24.45 1.48
N LYS A 115 -7.89 23.56 1.41
CA LYS A 115 -8.28 22.97 0.13
C LYS A 115 -9.80 22.95 -0.10
N LYS A 116 -10.49 24.01 0.31
CA LYS A 116 -11.86 24.28 -0.13
C LYS A 116 -11.82 25.16 -1.38
N PRO A 117 -12.04 24.62 -2.60
CA PRO A 117 -12.43 25.49 -3.71
C PRO A 117 -13.66 26.27 -3.25
N LEU A 118 -13.66 27.59 -3.45
CA LEU A 118 -14.67 28.53 -2.95
C LEU A 118 -16.11 28.25 -3.46
N PHE A 119 -16.29 27.21 -4.28
CA PHE A 119 -17.56 26.72 -4.83
C PHE A 119 -17.68 25.18 -4.80
N TYR A 120 -17.11 24.50 -3.80
CA TYR A 120 -17.31 23.07 -3.63
C TYR A 120 -18.59 22.80 -2.84
N SER A 121 -19.61 22.24 -3.50
CA SER A 121 -20.71 21.58 -2.78
C SER A 121 -20.14 20.32 -2.14
N PRO A 122 -20.24 20.15 -0.82
CA PRO A 122 -19.84 18.93 -0.15
C PRO A 122 -20.47 17.72 -0.85
N PRO A 123 -19.75 16.60 -1.03
CA PRO A 123 -20.36 15.37 -1.49
C PRO A 123 -21.51 15.01 -0.55
N LYS A 124 -22.63 14.56 -1.12
CA LYS A 124 -23.79 14.14 -0.32
C LYS A 124 -23.64 12.73 0.26
N HIS A 125 -22.74 11.94 -0.31
CA HIS A 125 -22.52 10.54 0.05
C HIS A 125 -21.02 10.19 0.04
N PHE A 126 -20.64 9.16 0.79
CA PHE A 126 -19.32 8.53 0.72
C PHE A 126 -19.43 7.06 0.26
N TYR A 127 -18.32 6.44 -0.14
CA TYR A 127 -18.27 5.06 -0.61
C TYR A 127 -17.05 4.31 -0.04
N VAL A 128 -17.03 2.98 -0.20
CA VAL A 128 -15.85 2.16 0.13
C VAL A 128 -14.67 2.58 -0.74
N GLY A 129 -13.53 2.87 -0.13
CA GLY A 129 -12.35 3.45 -0.77
C GLY A 129 -12.29 4.98 -0.68
N ALA A 130 -13.31 5.65 -0.12
CA ALA A 130 -13.22 7.08 0.17
C ALA A 130 -12.27 7.35 1.36
N GLU A 131 -11.65 8.52 1.39
CA GLU A 131 -10.79 8.95 2.49
C GLU A 131 -11.60 9.36 3.73
N LYS A 132 -11.00 9.25 4.93
CA LYS A 132 -11.57 9.70 6.21
C LYS A 132 -12.15 11.11 6.16
N TRP A 133 -11.48 12.06 5.49
CA TRP A 133 -11.97 13.43 5.40
C TRP A 133 -13.28 13.54 4.59
N VAL A 134 -13.47 12.69 3.57
CA VAL A 134 -14.73 12.63 2.80
C VAL A 134 -15.86 12.18 3.70
N VAL A 135 -15.62 11.14 4.52
CA VAL A 135 -16.62 10.65 5.48
C VAL A 135 -17.00 11.76 6.46
N ARG A 136 -16.01 12.49 7.01
CA ARG A 136 -16.26 13.60 7.92
C ARG A 136 -17.02 14.76 7.26
N GLU A 137 -16.70 15.07 6.02
CA GLU A 137 -17.40 16.12 5.25
C GLU A 137 -18.87 15.73 5.00
N VAL A 138 -19.13 14.45 4.71
CA VAL A 138 -20.48 13.92 4.45
C VAL A 138 -21.30 13.75 5.72
N MET A 139 -20.69 13.25 6.80
CA MET A 139 -21.38 12.80 8.01
C MET A 139 -21.27 13.77 9.19
N GLY A 140 -20.26 14.64 9.20
CA GLY A 140 -19.83 15.41 10.36
C GLY A 140 -18.81 14.65 11.21
N ASP A 141 -18.55 15.15 12.42
CA ASP A 141 -17.67 14.48 13.37
C ASP A 141 -18.34 13.21 13.93
N PRO A 142 -17.57 12.12 14.13
CA PRO A 142 -18.11 10.89 14.71
C PRO A 142 -18.48 11.08 16.18
N THR A 143 -19.45 10.31 16.63
CA THR A 143 -19.80 10.20 18.06
C THR A 143 -18.64 9.58 18.85
N GLU A 144 -17.97 8.58 18.28
CA GLU A 144 -16.77 7.97 18.86
C GLU A 144 -15.71 7.70 17.79
N ASP A 145 -14.45 7.98 18.12
CA ASP A 145 -13.29 7.75 17.26
C ASP A 145 -12.36 6.71 17.91
N HIS A 146 -12.32 5.51 17.33
CA HIS A 146 -11.46 4.39 17.75
C HIS A 146 -10.27 4.21 16.80
N GLY A 147 -9.81 5.28 16.15
CA GLY A 147 -8.69 5.29 15.23
C GLY A 147 -9.04 4.70 13.86
N ASN A 148 -9.21 3.38 13.78
CA ASN A 148 -9.56 2.68 12.52
C ASN A 148 -11.05 2.37 12.41
N ALA A 149 -11.85 2.83 13.37
CA ALA A 149 -13.30 2.75 13.29
C ALA A 149 -13.90 4.05 13.84
N TRP A 150 -14.84 4.62 13.09
CA TRP A 150 -15.63 5.77 13.53
C TRP A 150 -17.08 5.33 13.74
N HIS A 151 -17.65 5.77 14.85
CA HIS A 151 -19.02 5.45 15.22
C HIS A 151 -19.90 6.69 15.09
N TYR A 152 -21.06 6.51 14.48
CA TYR A 152 -22.15 7.49 14.39
C TYR A 152 -23.36 6.89 15.10
N GLY A 153 -23.33 6.89 16.43
CA GLY A 153 -24.25 6.09 17.24
C GLY A 153 -24.00 4.59 17.07
N ARG A 154 -24.98 3.86 16.52
CA ARG A 154 -24.87 2.41 16.26
C ARG A 154 -24.27 2.08 14.89
N ASP A 155 -24.07 3.09 14.06
CA ASP A 155 -23.50 2.90 12.72
C ASP A 155 -21.98 3.04 12.80
N ILE A 156 -21.26 2.20 12.05
CA ILE A 156 -19.80 2.11 12.12
C ILE A 156 -19.23 2.26 10.72
N VAL A 157 -18.17 3.05 10.58
CA VAL A 157 -17.33 3.13 9.38
C VAL A 157 -15.93 2.64 9.74
N ALA A 158 -15.46 1.61 9.06
CA ALA A 158 -14.15 1.02 9.26
C ALA A 158 -13.15 1.54 8.23
N PHE A 159 -11.92 1.81 8.67
CA PHE A 159 -10.84 2.33 7.86
C PHE A 159 -9.62 1.40 7.87
N ASP A 160 -8.87 1.41 6.78
CA ASP A 160 -7.52 0.84 6.76
C ASP A 160 -6.50 1.73 7.50
N SER A 161 -5.25 1.27 7.55
CA SER A 161 -4.14 2.00 8.17
C SER A 161 -3.77 3.30 7.45
N LEU A 162 -4.20 3.48 6.19
CA LEU A 162 -3.97 4.67 5.38
C LEU A 162 -5.12 5.68 5.51
N GLY A 163 -6.24 5.28 6.12
CA GLY A 163 -7.42 6.13 6.34
C GLY A 163 -8.46 6.06 5.21
N TYR A 164 -8.49 5.00 4.42
CA TYR A 164 -9.54 4.75 3.44
C TYR A 164 -10.63 3.84 4.01
N VAL A 165 -11.89 4.09 3.66
CA VAL A 165 -13.04 3.27 4.06
C VAL A 165 -12.88 1.86 3.48
N VAL A 166 -12.85 0.84 4.33
CA VAL A 166 -12.78 -0.57 3.91
C VAL A 166 -14.09 -1.31 4.15
N GLY A 167 -14.97 -0.77 4.99
CA GLY A 167 -16.24 -1.37 5.31
C GLY A 167 -17.08 -0.48 6.20
N TYR A 168 -18.30 -0.91 6.44
CA TYR A 168 -19.22 -0.22 7.32
C TYR A 168 -20.29 -1.18 7.83
N ASP A 169 -20.97 -0.76 8.90
CA ASP A 169 -22.18 -1.37 9.41
C ASP A 169 -23.22 -0.27 9.62
N ASN A 170 -24.33 -0.31 8.87
CA ASN A 170 -25.34 0.76 8.82
C ASN A 170 -26.63 0.34 9.52
N GLN A 171 -26.53 -0.19 10.75
CA GLN A 171 -27.65 -0.76 11.50
C GLN A 171 -28.86 0.17 11.68
N SER A 172 -28.64 1.47 11.73
CA SER A 172 -29.66 2.49 11.92
C SER A 172 -30.00 3.22 10.62
N GLY A 173 -29.30 2.95 9.53
CA GLY A 173 -29.56 3.57 8.23
C GLY A 173 -29.09 5.02 8.10
N ASN A 174 -28.31 5.56 9.06
CA ASN A 174 -27.91 6.97 9.02
C ASN A 174 -26.71 7.25 8.12
N LEU A 175 -25.92 6.22 7.76
CA LEU A 175 -24.77 6.41 6.90
C LEU A 175 -25.22 6.83 5.49
N ARG A 176 -24.72 7.98 5.03
CA ARG A 176 -24.98 8.50 3.69
C ARG A 176 -24.03 7.86 2.68
N ILE A 177 -24.32 6.62 2.31
CA ILE A 177 -23.43 5.82 1.45
C ILE A 177 -23.91 5.92 -0.01
N GLY A 178 -23.00 6.12 -0.96
CA GLY A 178 -23.32 6.45 -2.35
C GLY A 178 -22.08 6.77 -3.20
N GLY A 179 -22.25 6.88 -4.52
CA GLY A 179 -21.20 7.42 -5.41
C GLY A 179 -20.26 6.39 -6.02
N TRP A 180 -20.65 5.11 -6.09
CA TRP A 180 -19.91 4.12 -6.86
C TRP A 180 -19.90 4.48 -8.35
N SER A 181 -18.72 4.41 -8.97
CA SER A 181 -18.59 4.63 -10.41
C SER A 181 -19.16 3.42 -11.14
N VAL A 182 -20.18 3.67 -11.97
CA VAL A 182 -20.90 2.61 -12.68
C VAL A 182 -20.70 2.78 -14.18
N VAL A 183 -20.23 1.71 -14.82
CA VAL A 183 -20.20 1.59 -16.27
C VAL A 183 -21.48 0.87 -16.71
N ASP A 184 -22.19 1.44 -17.69
CA ASP A 184 -23.34 0.82 -18.35
C ASP A 184 -24.57 0.50 -17.45
N VAL A 185 -25.05 1.53 -16.74
CA VAL A 185 -26.21 1.46 -15.84
C VAL A 185 -27.45 0.86 -16.52
N GLU A 186 -27.71 1.23 -17.78
CA GLU A 186 -28.92 0.86 -18.51
C GLU A 186 -28.96 -0.64 -18.84
N ALA A 187 -27.83 -1.22 -19.28
CA ALA A 187 -27.74 -2.66 -19.49
C ALA A 187 -27.94 -3.45 -18.19
N VAL A 188 -27.40 -2.97 -17.07
CA VAL A 188 -27.58 -3.64 -15.77
C VAL A 188 -29.03 -3.55 -15.28
N LEU A 189 -29.67 -2.38 -15.38
CA LEU A 189 -31.08 -2.22 -15.02
C LEU A 189 -31.98 -3.12 -15.88
N THR A 190 -31.65 -3.29 -17.15
CA THR A 190 -32.39 -4.18 -18.07
C THR A 190 -32.29 -5.65 -17.63
N ARG A 191 -31.13 -6.10 -17.14
CA ARG A 191 -30.99 -7.46 -16.58
C ARG A 191 -31.83 -7.65 -15.31
N GLY A 192 -31.94 -6.61 -14.47
CA GLY A 192 -32.79 -6.57 -13.27
C GLY A 192 -32.43 -7.57 -12.15
N SER A 193 -31.42 -8.40 -12.35
CA SER A 193 -30.97 -9.46 -11.46
C SER A 193 -29.47 -9.69 -11.63
N PHE A 194 -28.81 -10.14 -10.57
CA PHE A 194 -27.40 -10.49 -10.58
C PHE A 194 -27.20 -12.01 -10.55
N GLU A 195 -26.02 -12.44 -10.97
CA GLU A 195 -25.59 -13.83 -10.99
C GLU A 195 -24.12 -13.96 -10.56
N ILE A 196 -23.63 -15.20 -10.40
CA ILE A 196 -22.21 -15.46 -10.16
C ILE A 196 -21.39 -14.81 -11.30
N GLY A 197 -20.33 -14.09 -10.96
CA GLY A 197 -19.52 -13.31 -11.89
C GLY A 197 -19.97 -11.85 -12.07
N SER A 198 -21.13 -11.46 -11.53
CA SER A 198 -21.57 -10.04 -11.53
C SER A 198 -20.62 -9.17 -10.72
N SER A 199 -20.51 -7.89 -11.06
CA SER A 199 -19.61 -6.97 -10.38
C SER A 199 -20.21 -6.39 -9.08
N LYS A 200 -19.36 -5.90 -8.17
CA LYS A 200 -19.77 -5.07 -7.02
C LYS A 200 -20.67 -3.90 -7.45
N SER A 201 -20.36 -3.23 -8.56
CA SER A 201 -21.20 -2.14 -9.11
C SER A 201 -22.54 -2.62 -9.64
N ASP A 202 -22.61 -3.77 -10.31
CA ASP A 202 -23.87 -4.34 -10.79
C ASP A 202 -24.83 -4.56 -9.62
N LEU A 203 -24.31 -5.11 -8.52
CA LEU A 203 -25.09 -5.38 -7.33
C LEU A 203 -25.66 -4.11 -6.73
N ILE A 204 -24.90 -3.02 -6.71
CA ILE A 204 -25.40 -1.75 -6.18
C ILE A 204 -26.52 -1.19 -7.05
N ILE A 205 -26.43 -1.33 -8.38
CA ILE A 205 -27.51 -0.89 -9.28
C ILE A 205 -28.78 -1.72 -9.06
N ILE A 206 -28.61 -3.03 -8.91
CA ILE A 206 -29.72 -3.99 -8.84
C ILE A 206 -30.37 -3.97 -7.45
N GLN A 207 -29.58 -4.03 -6.39
CA GLN A 207 -30.03 -4.14 -5.00
C GLN A 207 -30.02 -2.84 -4.21
N GLY A 208 -29.23 -1.86 -4.65
CA GLY A 208 -28.89 -0.71 -3.80
C GLY A 208 -27.67 -0.99 -2.92
N PRO A 209 -27.30 -0.05 -2.05
CA PRO A 209 -26.21 -0.23 -1.11
C PRO A 209 -26.53 -1.36 -0.11
N PRO A 210 -25.56 -2.21 0.27
CA PRO A 210 -25.74 -3.19 1.32
C PRO A 210 -25.89 -2.52 2.69
N ASP A 211 -26.45 -3.28 3.64
CA ASP A 211 -26.59 -2.82 5.03
C ASP A 211 -25.23 -2.85 5.75
N SER A 212 -24.38 -3.82 5.41
CA SER A 212 -23.02 -3.92 5.94
C SER A 212 -22.04 -4.55 4.97
N ILE A 213 -20.78 -4.18 5.12
CA ILE A 213 -19.64 -4.71 4.36
C ILE A 213 -18.56 -5.14 5.34
N ILE A 214 -18.24 -6.44 5.33
CA ILE A 214 -17.20 -7.05 6.15
C ILE A 214 -16.29 -7.86 5.23
N GLY A 215 -15.08 -7.33 5.00
CA GLY A 215 -14.15 -7.88 4.01
C GLY A 215 -14.82 -7.95 2.63
N ASP A 216 -14.77 -9.13 2.00
CA ASP A 216 -15.42 -9.41 0.72
C ASP A 216 -16.84 -9.95 0.83
N THR A 217 -17.50 -9.78 1.97
CA THR A 217 -18.90 -10.15 2.13
C THR A 217 -19.77 -8.92 2.37
N TRP A 218 -20.80 -8.78 1.56
CA TRP A 218 -21.84 -7.76 1.68
C TRP A 218 -23.12 -8.40 2.21
N SER A 219 -23.78 -7.72 3.15
CA SER A 219 -25.02 -8.20 3.76
C SER A 219 -26.20 -7.31 3.39
N TYR A 220 -27.33 -7.94 3.09
CA TYR A 220 -28.63 -7.32 2.88
C TYR A 220 -29.60 -7.97 3.87
N GLY A 221 -29.61 -7.45 5.10
CA GLY A 221 -30.22 -8.08 6.26
C GLY A 221 -29.61 -9.47 6.50
N PRO A 222 -30.42 -10.55 6.51
CA PRO A 222 -29.95 -11.92 6.73
C PRO A 222 -29.39 -12.60 5.45
N ASP A 223 -29.49 -11.94 4.29
CA ASP A 223 -28.96 -12.45 3.03
C ASP A 223 -27.55 -11.90 2.80
N THR A 224 -26.67 -12.70 2.19
CA THR A 224 -25.26 -12.32 2.00
C THR A 224 -24.78 -12.59 0.58
N VAL A 225 -23.84 -11.78 0.13
CA VAL A 225 -23.12 -11.97 -1.14
C VAL A 225 -21.62 -11.88 -0.87
N THR A 226 -20.87 -12.89 -1.30
CA THR A 226 -19.41 -12.97 -1.16
C THR A 226 -18.77 -12.79 -2.52
N PHE A 227 -17.72 -11.96 -2.57
CA PHE A 227 -16.96 -11.65 -3.77
C PHE A 227 -15.62 -12.38 -3.78
N ASP A 228 -15.08 -12.58 -4.99
CA ASP A 228 -13.68 -12.97 -5.18
C ASP A 228 -12.73 -11.77 -5.12
N ASP A 229 -11.43 -12.04 -5.20
CA ASP A 229 -10.37 -11.03 -5.18
C ASP A 229 -10.45 -10.04 -6.36
N ASN A 230 -11.18 -10.39 -7.44
CA ASN A 230 -11.42 -9.52 -8.59
C ASN A 230 -12.70 -8.68 -8.42
N GLY A 231 -13.37 -8.76 -7.28
CA GLY A 231 -14.62 -8.05 -7.00
C GLY A 231 -15.83 -8.58 -7.77
N LYS A 232 -15.81 -9.86 -8.15
CA LYS A 232 -16.92 -10.55 -8.81
C LYS A 232 -17.68 -11.43 -7.82
N VAL A 233 -18.99 -11.54 -7.98
CA VAL A 233 -19.82 -12.41 -7.13
C VAL A 233 -19.34 -13.85 -7.27
N MET A 234 -18.88 -14.42 -6.15
CA MET A 234 -18.44 -15.81 -6.09
C MET A 234 -19.56 -16.71 -5.55
N ARG A 235 -20.29 -16.22 -4.53
CA ARG A 235 -21.36 -16.97 -3.86
C ARG A 235 -22.39 -16.01 -3.25
N PHE A 236 -23.62 -16.47 -3.07
CA PHE A 236 -24.62 -15.77 -2.28
C PHE A 236 -25.42 -16.74 -1.40
N VAL A 237 -26.05 -16.19 -0.35
CA VAL A 237 -27.04 -16.85 0.51
C VAL A 237 -28.29 -15.98 0.47
N ASN A 238 -29.39 -16.54 -0.06
CA ASN A 238 -30.66 -15.83 -0.23
C ASN A 238 -31.77 -16.53 0.59
N ASN A 239 -31.67 -16.46 1.91
CA ASN A 239 -32.60 -17.12 2.82
C ASN A 239 -33.99 -16.45 2.81
N THR A 240 -34.07 -15.15 2.51
CA THR A 240 -35.35 -14.42 2.54
C THR A 240 -35.99 -14.21 1.17
N GLY A 241 -35.29 -14.55 0.09
CA GLY A 241 -35.76 -14.30 -1.28
C GLY A 241 -35.71 -12.83 -1.70
N LYS A 242 -35.08 -11.94 -0.90
CA LYS A 242 -34.98 -10.51 -1.20
C LYS A 242 -33.82 -10.18 -2.14
N LEU A 243 -32.85 -11.07 -2.31
CA LEU A 243 -31.82 -10.89 -3.32
C LEU A 243 -32.42 -11.09 -4.72
N LYS A 244 -32.26 -10.09 -5.59
CA LYS A 244 -32.61 -10.17 -7.01
C LYS A 244 -31.57 -10.99 -7.76
N VAL A 245 -31.64 -12.31 -7.64
CA VAL A 245 -30.71 -13.28 -8.24
C VAL A 245 -31.34 -14.02 -9.42
N LYS A 246 -30.51 -14.45 -10.37
CA LYS A 246 -30.87 -15.31 -11.51
C LYS A 246 -30.29 -16.72 -11.35
#